data_AF-X0TIU5-F1
#
_entry.id   AF-X0TIU5-F1
#
_cell.length_a   1.000
_cell.length_b   1.000
_cell.length_c   1.000
_cell.angle_alpha   90.00
_cell.angle_beta   90.00
_cell.angle_gamma   90.00
#
_symmetry.space_group_name_H-M   'P 1'
#
loop_
_entity.id
_entity.type
_entity.pdbx_description
1 polymer ?
#
loop_
_entity_poly.entity_id
_entity_poly.type
_entity_poly.pdbx_seq_one_letter_code
_entity_poly.pdbx_strand_id
1 'polypeptide(L)'
;MAKQRLPLYYGGVLKVKSLTVTGAVAVGGTLSVTSHTVLTAGARLYFDGGGDTYMIESSADTLKTYVGSTNVLTLVAANSTFGTNITS
;
A
#
# COMPACT_ATOMS: atom_id res chain seq x y z
N MET A 1 -26.35 -28.48 -1.73
CA MET A 1 -24.99 -28.25 -1.18
C MET A 1 -24.15 -27.60 -2.26
N ALA A 2 -23.55 -26.43 -2.01
CA ALA A 2 -22.68 -25.78 -3.00
C ALA A 2 -21.35 -26.55 -3.08
N LYS A 3 -20.95 -26.96 -4.29
CA LYS A 3 -19.68 -27.67 -4.51
C LYS A 3 -18.55 -26.64 -4.52
N GLN A 4 -17.71 -26.62 -3.49
CA GLN A 4 -16.52 -25.76 -3.45
C GLN A 4 -15.56 -26.16 -4.58
N ARG A 5 -15.19 -25.20 -5.44
CA ARG A 5 -14.18 -25.43 -6.48
C ARG A 5 -12.81 -25.36 -5.82
N LEU A 6 -12.07 -26.47 -5.83
CA LEU A 6 -10.68 -26.51 -5.34
C LEU A 6 -9.80 -25.65 -6.27
N PRO A 7 -8.88 -24.83 -5.74
CA PRO A 7 -7.93 -24.10 -6.57
C PRO A 7 -7.00 -25.08 -7.32
N LEU A 8 -6.76 -24.83 -8.60
CA LEU A 8 -5.74 -25.55 -9.35
C LEU A 8 -4.36 -24.98 -9.00
N TYR A 9 -3.57 -25.76 -8.24
CA TYR A 9 -2.16 -25.48 -8.02
C TYR A 9 -1.34 -26.28 -9.03
N TYR A 10 -0.44 -25.60 -9.77
CA TYR A 10 0.53 -26.26 -10.64
C TYR A 10 1.92 -25.71 -10.34
N GLY A 11 2.82 -26.57 -9.84
CA GLY A 11 4.19 -26.15 -9.47
C GLY A 11 4.25 -25.03 -8.41
N GLY A 12 3.30 -25.02 -7.45
CA GLY A 12 3.22 -23.99 -6.41
C GLY A 12 2.58 -22.66 -6.85
N VAL A 13 2.15 -22.55 -8.12
CA VAL A 13 1.54 -21.34 -8.66
C VAL A 13 0.02 -21.46 -8.68
N LEU A 14 -0.66 -20.46 -8.12
CA LEU A 14 -2.09 -20.25 -8.29
C LEU A 14 -2.35 -19.46 -9.58
N LYS A 15 -3.08 -20.04 -10.53
CA LYS A 15 -3.49 -19.37 -11.77
C LYS A 15 -4.98 -19.04 -11.73
N VAL A 16 -5.31 -17.76 -11.65
CA VAL A 16 -6.70 -17.27 -11.63
C VAL A 16 -6.81 -15.99 -12.45
N LYS A 17 -8.00 -15.73 -13.03
CA LYS A 17 -8.27 -14.50 -13.78
C LYS A 17 -8.37 -13.28 -12.87
N SER A 18 -8.95 -13.47 -11.69
CA SER A 18 -9.07 -12.46 -10.65
C SER A 18 -8.96 -13.15 -9.29
N LEU A 19 -8.38 -12.43 -8.34
CA LEU A 19 -8.32 -12.82 -6.94
C LEU A 19 -8.81 -11.64 -6.11
N THR A 20 -9.73 -11.91 -5.19
CA THR A 20 -10.17 -10.94 -4.17
C THR A 20 -9.88 -11.56 -2.82
N VAL A 21 -9.14 -10.84 -1.97
CA VAL A 21 -8.85 -11.23 -0.59
C VAL A 21 -9.44 -10.16 0.32
N THR A 22 -10.26 -10.57 1.29
CA THR A 22 -10.95 -9.65 2.22
C THR A 22 -10.13 -9.37 3.48
N GLY A 23 -9.04 -10.09 3.71
CA GLY A 23 -8.13 -9.93 4.84
C GLY A 23 -6.71 -9.58 4.41
N ALA A 24 -5.78 -9.66 5.37
CA ALA A 24 -4.37 -9.40 5.12
C ALA A 24 -3.76 -10.44 4.15
N VAL A 25 -2.86 -9.99 3.28
CA VAL A 25 -2.06 -10.83 2.40
C VAL A 25 -0.60 -10.75 2.85
N ALA A 26 -0.03 -11.87 3.30
CA ALA A 26 1.40 -11.99 3.55
C ALA A 26 2.08 -12.55 2.30
N VAL A 27 3.12 -11.87 1.81
CA VAL A 27 3.93 -12.31 0.68
C VAL A 27 5.36 -12.48 1.18
N GLY A 28 5.88 -13.71 1.21
CA GLY A 28 7.24 -14.00 1.67
C GLY A 28 8.35 -13.59 0.69
N GLY A 29 8.00 -12.96 -0.43
CA GLY A 29 8.91 -12.52 -1.47
C GLY A 29 8.37 -11.28 -2.18
N THR A 30 8.69 -11.11 -3.45
CA THR A 30 8.29 -9.93 -4.22
C THR A 30 6.81 -9.96 -4.61
N LEU A 31 6.10 -8.86 -4.35
CA LEU A 31 4.84 -8.56 -5.00
C LEU A 31 5.12 -7.81 -6.32
N SER A 32 4.82 -8.43 -7.46
CA SER A 32 4.89 -7.76 -8.77
C SER A 32 3.53 -7.20 -9.15
N VAL A 33 3.46 -5.88 -9.32
CA VAL A 33 2.25 -5.16 -9.76
C VAL A 33 2.53 -4.59 -11.15
N THR A 34 1.81 -5.07 -12.16
CA THR A 34 2.04 -4.70 -13.56
C THR A 34 1.25 -3.46 -14.00
N SER A 35 0.44 -2.89 -13.11
CA SER A 35 -0.36 -1.70 -13.38
C SER A 35 -0.30 -0.74 -12.19
N HIS A 36 -1.37 -0.61 -11.42
CA HIS A 36 -1.45 0.35 -10.32
C HIS A 36 -1.91 -0.30 -9.03
N THR A 37 -1.44 0.25 -7.91
CA THR A 37 -2.00 0.00 -6.58
C THR A 37 -2.96 1.13 -6.25
N VAL A 38 -4.20 0.78 -5.93
CA VAL A 38 -5.22 1.75 -5.51
C VAL A 38 -5.44 1.60 -4.00
N LEU A 39 -5.34 2.71 -3.29
CA LEU A 39 -5.62 2.80 -1.86
C LEU A 39 -6.88 3.65 -1.69
N THR A 40 -7.74 3.28 -0.74
CA THR A 40 -8.84 4.16 -0.36
C THR A 40 -8.29 5.38 0.36
N ALA A 41 -8.94 6.54 0.23
CA ALA A 41 -8.53 7.74 0.96
C ALA A 41 -8.37 7.46 2.46
N GLY A 42 -7.27 7.95 3.04
CA GLY A 42 -6.92 7.67 4.44
C GLY A 42 -6.23 6.32 4.70
N ALA A 43 -6.15 5.41 3.73
CA ALA A 43 -5.38 4.18 3.88
C ALA A 43 -3.87 4.45 3.80
N ARG A 44 -3.09 3.64 4.51
CA ARG A 44 -1.64 3.80 4.66
C ARG A 44 -0.88 2.75 3.86
N LEU A 45 0.13 3.20 3.13
CA LEU A 45 1.19 2.33 2.61
C LEU A 45 2.35 2.35 3.61
N TYR A 46 2.48 1.29 4.40
CA TYR A 46 3.52 1.17 5.41
C TYR A 46 4.84 0.64 4.83
N PHE A 47 5.96 1.12 5.37
CA PHE A 47 7.31 0.74 4.95
C PHE A 47 8.11 0.03 6.06
N ASP A 48 7.47 -0.25 7.19
CA ASP A 48 8.08 -0.79 8.42
C ASP A 48 7.29 -1.97 9.03
N GLY A 49 6.36 -2.55 8.27
CA GLY A 49 5.53 -3.66 8.74
C GLY A 49 4.23 -3.25 9.45
N GLY A 50 3.80 -1.99 9.33
CA GLY A 50 2.51 -1.52 9.86
C GLY A 50 2.62 -0.55 11.04
N GLY A 51 3.82 -0.02 11.27
CA GLY A 51 4.14 0.91 12.35
C GLY A 51 3.86 2.36 11.98
N ASP A 52 4.83 3.23 12.26
CA ASP A 52 4.69 4.67 12.17
C ASP A 52 5.42 5.30 10.97
N THR A 53 5.90 4.46 10.05
CA THR A 53 6.53 4.86 8.80
C THR A 53 5.65 4.50 7.61
N TYR A 54 4.95 5.49 7.06
CA TYR A 54 3.97 5.28 5.99
C TYR A 54 3.73 6.51 5.11
N MET A 55 3.14 6.27 3.94
CA MET A 55 2.54 7.30 3.09
C MET A 55 1.01 7.18 3.07
N ILE A 56 0.33 8.32 2.95
CA ILE A 56 -1.13 8.41 2.97
C ILE A 56 -1.62 9.53 2.05
N GLU A 57 -2.65 9.25 1.26
CA GLU A 57 -3.49 10.32 0.68
C GLU A 57 -4.43 10.83 1.78
N SER A 58 -4.10 11.98 2.37
CA SER A 58 -4.84 12.50 3.54
C SER A 58 -6.13 13.23 3.18
N SER A 59 -6.21 13.71 1.95
CA SER A 59 -7.34 14.41 1.32
C SER A 59 -7.10 14.45 -0.19
N ALA A 60 -8.10 14.89 -0.96
CA ALA A 60 -7.95 15.06 -2.41
C ALA A 60 -6.64 15.80 -2.74
N ASP A 61 -5.86 15.22 -3.66
CA ASP A 61 -4.61 15.78 -4.18
C ASP A 61 -3.56 16.11 -3.10
N THR A 62 -3.63 15.46 -1.93
CA THR A 62 -2.72 15.70 -0.80
C THR A 62 -2.08 14.39 -0.33
N LEU A 63 -0.79 14.22 -0.63
CA LEU A 63 0.03 13.11 -0.17
C LEU A 63 0.86 13.54 1.05
N LYS A 64 0.85 12.75 2.11
CA LYS A 64 1.69 12.96 3.29
C LYS A 64 2.57 11.74 3.55
N THR A 65 3.81 12.00 3.96
CA THR A 65 4.75 10.98 4.43
C THR A 65 4.97 11.17 5.92
N TYR A 66 4.80 10.07 6.66
CA TYR A 66 5.05 10.00 8.09
C TYR A 66 6.26 9.10 8.37
N VAL A 67 7.12 9.53 9.28
CA VAL A 67 8.23 8.76 9.83
C VAL A 67 8.24 9.02 11.32
N GLY A 68 8.23 7.98 12.16
CA GLY A 68 8.25 8.18 13.62
C GLY A 68 7.03 8.96 14.13
N SER A 69 5.86 8.77 13.52
CA SER A 69 4.63 9.55 13.75
C SER A 69 4.70 11.04 13.37
N THR A 70 5.80 11.50 12.78
CA THR A 70 6.00 12.90 12.36
C THR A 70 5.70 13.04 10.88
N ASN A 71 4.85 14.01 10.51
CA ASN A 71 4.67 14.38 9.10
C ASN A 71 5.92 15.10 8.59
N VAL A 72 6.77 14.38 7.86
CA VAL A 72 8.05 14.91 7.36
C VAL A 72 7.91 15.60 6.01
N LEU A 73 6.86 15.28 5.26
CA LEU A 73 6.66 15.78 3.90
C LEU A 73 5.18 15.80 3.55
N THR A 74 4.70 16.96 3.11
CA THR A 74 3.37 17.11 2.51
C THR A 74 3.51 17.57 1.07
N LEU A 75 3.07 16.75 0.13
CA LEU A 75 2.94 17.08 -1.29
C LEU A 75 1.50 17.44 -1.59
N VAL A 76 1.32 18.61 -2.19
CA VAL A 76 0.04 19.11 -2.72
C VAL A 76 0.27 19.72 -4.10
N ALA A 77 -0.80 19.87 -4.88
CA ALA A 77 -0.74 20.44 -6.23
C ALA A 77 -0.17 21.87 -6.30
N ALA A 78 -0.20 22.62 -5.19
CA ALA A 78 0.34 23.99 -5.11
C ALA A 78 1.79 24.02 -4.60
N ASN A 79 1.97 24.14 -3.29
CA ASN A 79 3.28 24.23 -2.64
C ASN A 79 3.48 23.07 -1.67
N SER A 80 4.49 22.25 -1.91
CA SER A 80 4.86 21.16 -0.99
C SER A 80 5.64 21.69 0.21
N THR A 81 5.45 21.08 1.39
CA THR A 81 6.12 21.48 2.63
C THR A 81 6.95 20.35 3.22
N PHE A 82 8.08 20.71 3.81
CA PHE A 82 8.93 19.80 4.59
C PHE A 82 8.71 20.09 6.07
N GLY A 83 8.48 19.06 6.87
CA GLY A 83 8.24 19.18 8.31
C GLY A 83 9.51 19.45 9.13
N THR A 84 10.67 19.29 8.52
CA THR A 84 12.00 19.46 9.13
C THR A 84 12.94 20.18 8.18
N ASN A 85 14.10 20.61 8.68
CA ASN A 85 15.15 21.19 7.86
C ASN A 85 15.60 20.19 6.79
N ILE A 86 15.75 20.65 5.55
CA ILE A 86 16.46 19.93 4.50
C ILE A 86 17.94 20.25 4.69
N THR A 87 18.71 19.28 5.13
CA THR A 87 20.17 19.39 5.23
C THR A 87 20.81 18.62 4.09
N SER A 88 21.78 19.23 3.41
CA SER A 88 22.64 18.59 2.41
C SER A 88 23.74 17.76 3.05
#